data_AF-W1PMV3-F1
#
_entry.id   AF-W1PMV3-F1
#
_cell.length_a   1.000
_cell.length_b   1.000
_cell.length_c   1.000
_cell.angle_alpha   90.00
_cell.angle_beta   90.00
_cell.angle_gamma   90.00
#
_symmetry.space_group_name_H-M   'P 1'
#
loop_
_entity.id
_entity.type
_entity.pdbx_description
1 polymer ?
#
loop_
_entity_poly.entity_id
_entity_poly.type
_entity_poly.pdbx_seq_one_letter_code
_entity_poly.pdbx_strand_id
1 'polypeptide(L)'
;MEIPILKQYSEIWEQERHVVSAELQASEDNKAADTFSQFKHVLLPITDRNPYLSDGTRQAAAATAALAKKYGADITVVVIDEKSKEDIPEHEAQLSSIRWHLSAGGFQEFGLMERMGEGKKPTAIIGEVADDLNLDLVVMSMEAIHSKHVDGNLLAEFIPCPVLLLPL
;
A
#
# COMPACT_ATOMS: atom_id res chain seq x y z
N MET A 1 25.05 -55.25 16.87
CA MET A 1 24.17 -55.22 18.05
C MET A 1 24.04 -53.75 18.42
N GLU A 2 23.12 -53.05 17.77
CA GLU A 2 22.94 -51.61 17.96
C GLU A 2 22.15 -51.36 19.26
N ILE A 3 22.66 -50.44 20.06
CA ILE A 3 22.18 -50.15 21.42
C ILE A 3 20.87 -49.34 21.29
N PRO A 4 19.69 -49.90 21.67
CA PRO A 4 18.37 -49.30 21.38
C PRO A 4 18.16 -47.90 21.95
N ILE A 5 18.94 -47.57 22.98
CA ILE A 5 18.82 -46.34 23.76
C ILE A 5 19.22 -45.11 22.94
N LEU A 6 20.16 -45.24 21.99
CA LEU A 6 20.65 -44.09 21.20
C LEU A 6 19.66 -43.63 20.12
N LYS A 7 18.83 -44.53 19.58
CA LYS A 7 17.78 -44.16 18.61
C LYS A 7 16.69 -43.29 19.25
N GLN A 8 16.31 -43.62 20.48
CA GLN A 8 15.27 -42.90 21.19
C GLN A 8 15.69 -41.47 21.54
N TYR A 9 16.97 -41.25 21.89
CA TYR A 9 17.47 -39.89 22.08
C TYR A 9 17.48 -39.10 20.76
N SER A 10 17.92 -39.68 19.64
CA SER A 10 17.93 -38.96 18.35
C SER A 10 16.53 -38.53 17.90
N GLU A 11 15.51 -39.38 18.09
CA GLU A 11 14.12 -39.05 17.73
C GLU A 11 13.55 -37.91 18.58
N ILE A 12 13.89 -37.87 19.89
CA ILE A 12 13.48 -36.78 20.79
C ILE A 12 14.12 -35.45 20.37
N TRP A 13 15.41 -35.44 20.01
CA TRP A 13 16.11 -34.22 19.55
C TRP A 13 15.65 -33.74 18.16
N GLU A 14 15.15 -34.62 17.31
CA GLU A 14 14.59 -34.27 16.00
C GLU A 14 13.19 -33.66 16.14
N GLN A 15 12.39 -34.20 17.07
CA GLN A 15 11.04 -33.74 17.34
C GLN A 15 11.04 -32.39 18.07
N GLU A 16 11.93 -32.18 19.05
CA GLU A 16 12.10 -30.87 19.70
C GLU A 16 12.58 -29.79 18.71
N ARG A 17 13.49 -30.11 17.77
CA ARG A 17 13.91 -29.16 16.72
C ARG A 17 12.76 -28.78 15.78
N HIS A 18 11.89 -29.74 15.44
CA HIS A 18 10.72 -29.48 14.61
C HIS A 18 9.68 -28.62 15.33
N VAL A 19 9.43 -28.88 16.62
CA VAL A 19 8.50 -28.09 17.45
C VAL A 19 9.03 -26.67 17.65
N VAL A 20 10.33 -26.52 17.96
CA VAL A 20 10.97 -25.20 18.11
C VAL A 20 10.98 -24.41 16.80
N SER A 21 11.24 -25.04 15.66
CA SER A 21 11.14 -24.35 14.35
C SER A 21 9.71 -23.94 14.01
N ALA A 22 8.72 -24.78 14.32
CA ALA A 22 7.31 -24.48 14.06
C ALA A 22 6.79 -23.34 14.97
N GLU A 23 7.20 -23.31 16.24
CA GLU A 23 6.83 -22.23 17.17
C GLU A 23 7.55 -20.91 16.83
N LEU A 24 8.81 -20.96 16.38
CA LEU A 24 9.53 -19.76 15.90
C LEU A 24 8.89 -19.19 14.62
N GLN A 25 8.54 -20.03 13.65
CA GLN A 25 7.84 -19.60 12.43
C GLN A 25 6.44 -19.06 12.73
N ALA A 26 5.67 -19.72 13.60
CA ALA A 26 4.34 -19.24 13.99
C ALA A 26 4.38 -17.94 14.80
N SER A 27 5.44 -17.67 15.56
CA SER A 27 5.59 -16.44 16.34
C SER A 27 6.11 -15.26 15.52
N GLU A 28 6.91 -15.50 14.47
CA GLU A 28 7.30 -14.48 13.49
C GLU A 28 6.17 -14.13 12.50
N ASP A 29 5.43 -15.15 12.02
CA ASP A 29 4.25 -14.94 11.16
C ASP A 29 3.14 -14.17 11.89
N ASN A 30 2.93 -14.41 13.18
CA ASN A 30 1.97 -13.65 13.99
C ASN A 30 2.44 -12.20 14.22
N LYS A 31 3.74 -11.92 14.38
CA LYS A 31 4.25 -10.55 14.55
C LYS A 31 4.13 -9.69 13.29
N ALA A 32 4.39 -10.28 12.13
CA ALA A 32 4.17 -9.60 10.85
C ALA A 32 2.68 -9.35 10.64
N ALA A 33 1.82 -10.35 10.90
CA ALA A 33 0.37 -10.20 10.83
C ALA A 33 -0.20 -9.16 11.81
N ASP A 34 0.36 -9.04 13.02
CA ASP A 34 0.00 -8.06 14.05
C ASP A 34 0.44 -6.62 13.73
N THR A 35 1.40 -6.44 12.83
CA THR A 35 1.81 -5.11 12.33
C THR A 35 0.85 -4.63 11.24
N PHE A 36 0.33 -5.55 10.42
CA PHE A 36 -0.59 -5.23 9.33
C PHE A 36 -2.07 -5.12 9.76
N SER A 37 -2.42 -5.55 10.97
CA SER A 37 -3.74 -5.34 11.58
C SER A 37 -3.98 -3.91 12.09
N GLN A 38 -3.02 -3.00 11.87
CA GLN A 38 -3.02 -1.65 12.44
C GLN A 38 -3.30 -0.53 11.45
N PHE A 39 -3.42 -0.82 10.15
CA PHE A 39 -3.70 0.23 9.17
C PHE A 39 -5.15 0.69 9.32
N LYS A 40 -5.34 1.85 9.95
CA LYS A 40 -6.64 2.50 10.15
C LYS A 40 -6.92 3.52 9.07
N HIS A 41 -5.91 4.10 8.44
CA HIS A 41 -6.08 5.07 7.38
C HIS A 41 -5.04 4.90 6.26
N VAL A 42 -5.52 4.61 5.05
CA VAL A 42 -4.69 4.31 3.88
C VAL A 42 -4.78 5.44 2.85
N LEU A 43 -3.62 5.84 2.32
CA LEU A 43 -3.49 6.79 1.21
C LEU A 43 -3.36 6.06 -0.14
N LEU A 44 -4.16 6.49 -1.12
CA LEU A 44 -3.97 6.18 -2.53
C LEU A 44 -3.61 7.45 -3.30
N PRO A 45 -2.31 7.72 -3.55
CA PRO A 45 -1.90 8.83 -4.38
C PRO A 45 -2.00 8.46 -5.87
N ILE A 46 -2.60 9.35 -6.64
CA ILE A 46 -2.81 9.21 -8.08
C ILE A 46 -2.08 10.35 -8.78
N THR A 47 -0.97 10.00 -9.43
CA THR A 47 -0.17 10.89 -10.29
C THR A 47 -0.30 10.54 -11.77
N ASP A 48 -1.13 9.53 -12.05
CA ASP A 48 -1.45 9.09 -13.38
C ASP A 48 -2.27 10.17 -14.08
N ARG A 49 -1.92 10.45 -15.33
CA ARG A 49 -2.57 11.46 -16.17
C ARG A 49 -3.58 10.87 -17.14
N ASN A 50 -3.73 9.54 -17.15
CA ASN A 50 -4.71 8.84 -17.95
C ASN A 50 -6.11 9.00 -17.32
N PRO A 51 -7.10 9.53 -18.04
CA PRO A 51 -8.46 9.67 -17.52
C PRO A 51 -9.16 8.34 -17.21
N TYR A 52 -8.67 7.23 -17.75
CA TYR A 52 -9.17 5.87 -17.48
C TYR A 52 -8.26 5.05 -16.58
N LEU A 53 -7.23 5.69 -16.02
CA LEU A 53 -6.18 5.08 -15.20
C LEU A 53 -5.34 4.06 -15.99
N SER A 54 -4.09 3.89 -15.61
CA SER A 54 -3.20 2.83 -16.06
C SER A 54 -3.54 1.52 -15.35
N ASP A 55 -3.00 0.41 -15.85
CA ASP A 55 -3.13 -0.87 -15.15
C ASP A 55 -2.52 -0.82 -13.75
N GLY A 56 -1.36 -0.16 -13.58
CA GLY A 56 -0.73 0.03 -12.28
C GLY A 56 -1.63 0.80 -11.31
N THR A 57 -2.24 1.90 -11.76
CA THR A 57 -3.15 2.70 -10.93
C THR A 57 -4.42 1.94 -10.56
N ARG A 58 -4.99 1.17 -11.50
CA ARG A 58 -6.13 0.29 -11.23
C ARG A 58 -5.80 -0.79 -10.20
N GLN A 59 -4.63 -1.40 -10.31
CA GLN A 59 -4.16 -2.40 -9.36
C GLN A 59 -3.96 -1.80 -7.97
N ALA A 60 -3.38 -0.58 -7.89
CA ALA A 60 -3.25 0.16 -6.64
C ALA A 60 -4.61 0.45 -6.00
N ALA A 61 -5.59 0.94 -6.77
CA ALA A 61 -6.94 1.19 -6.28
C ALA A 61 -7.61 -0.10 -5.74
N ALA A 62 -7.46 -1.22 -6.46
CA ALA A 62 -7.99 -2.51 -6.04
C ALA A 62 -7.32 -3.02 -4.75
N ALA A 63 -6.00 -2.89 -4.63
CA ALA A 63 -5.26 -3.28 -3.43
C ALA A 63 -5.63 -2.40 -2.23
N THR A 64 -5.74 -1.08 -2.41
CA THR A 64 -6.18 -0.15 -1.37
C THR A 64 -7.58 -0.54 -0.87
N ALA A 65 -8.53 -0.77 -1.76
CA ALA A 65 -9.87 -1.21 -1.37
C ALA A 65 -9.85 -2.57 -0.64
N ALA A 66 -9.06 -3.54 -1.12
CA ALA A 66 -8.94 -4.83 -0.47
C ALA A 66 -8.34 -4.73 0.95
N LEU A 67 -7.29 -3.92 1.14
CA LEU A 67 -6.65 -3.66 2.43
C LEU A 67 -7.61 -2.96 3.38
N ALA A 68 -8.24 -1.88 2.92
CA ALA A 68 -9.22 -1.14 3.71
C ALA A 68 -10.38 -2.03 4.16
N LYS A 69 -10.89 -2.88 3.26
CA LYS A 69 -11.97 -3.83 3.60
C LYS A 69 -11.54 -4.86 4.62
N LYS A 70 -10.32 -5.39 4.47
CA LYS A 70 -9.76 -6.42 5.35
C LYS A 70 -9.56 -5.91 6.77
N TYR A 71 -9.11 -4.67 6.91
CA TYR A 71 -8.73 -4.10 8.20
C TYR A 71 -9.73 -3.08 8.77
N GLY A 72 -10.80 -2.76 8.02
CA GLY A 72 -11.76 -1.73 8.42
C GLY A 72 -11.15 -0.32 8.40
N ALA A 73 -10.26 -0.05 7.44
CA ALA A 73 -9.54 1.20 7.33
C ALA A 73 -10.31 2.25 6.51
N ASP A 74 -10.10 3.51 6.85
CA ASP A 74 -10.50 4.63 6.01
C ASP A 74 -9.56 4.77 4.81
N ILE A 75 -10.09 5.31 3.71
CA ILE A 75 -9.33 5.60 2.49
C ILE A 75 -9.31 7.11 2.28
N THR A 76 -8.13 7.66 2.02
CA THR A 76 -7.97 8.95 1.36
C THR A 76 -7.32 8.74 -0.01
N VAL A 77 -7.90 9.34 -1.03
CA VAL A 77 -7.34 9.45 -2.37
C VAL A 77 -6.86 10.88 -2.57
N VAL A 78 -5.63 11.04 -3.05
CA VAL A 78 -5.12 12.33 -3.49
C VAL A 78 -4.78 12.27 -4.97
N VAL A 79 -5.42 13.12 -5.77
CA VAL A 79 -5.12 13.29 -7.19
C VAL A 79 -4.16 14.46 -7.33
N ILE A 80 -3.01 14.21 -7.96
CA ILE A 80 -1.90 15.16 -8.02
C ILE A 80 -1.52 15.40 -9.48
N ASP A 81 -1.58 16.65 -9.92
CA ASP A 81 -0.97 17.09 -11.18
C ASP A 81 -0.32 18.47 -11.02
N GLU A 82 0.72 18.70 -11.82
CA GLU A 82 1.40 19.98 -11.97
C GLU A 82 0.54 21.00 -12.73
N LYS A 83 -0.42 20.53 -13.53
CA LYS A 83 -1.38 21.38 -14.24
C LYS A 83 -2.54 21.72 -13.33
N SER A 84 -3.11 22.92 -13.52
CA SER A 84 -4.38 23.29 -12.91
C SER A 84 -5.50 22.43 -13.48
N LYS A 85 -6.55 22.18 -12.69
CA LYS A 85 -7.68 21.34 -13.11
C LYS A 85 -8.40 21.89 -14.35
N GLU A 86 -8.38 23.21 -14.54
CA GLU A 86 -8.95 23.89 -15.71
C GLU A 86 -8.21 23.57 -17.00
N ASP A 87 -6.93 23.17 -16.91
CA ASP A 87 -6.07 22.81 -18.05
C ASP A 87 -6.13 21.31 -18.40
N ILE A 88 -6.95 20.53 -17.69
CA ILE A 88 -7.11 19.09 -17.89
C ILE A 88 -8.56 18.81 -18.34
N PRO A 89 -8.81 18.71 -19.66
CA PRO A 89 -10.16 18.57 -20.20
C PRO A 89 -10.92 17.34 -19.68
N GLU A 90 -10.20 16.28 -19.32
CA GLU A 90 -10.78 14.98 -18.91
C GLU A 90 -10.66 14.72 -17.39
N HIS A 91 -10.44 15.78 -16.60
CA HIS A 91 -10.26 15.66 -15.15
C HIS A 91 -11.47 15.02 -14.45
N GLU A 92 -12.69 15.43 -14.80
CA GLU A 92 -13.91 14.83 -14.25
C GLU A 92 -14.10 13.35 -14.64
N ALA A 93 -13.64 12.98 -15.83
CA ALA A 93 -13.65 11.58 -16.26
C ALA A 93 -12.68 10.75 -15.41
N GLN A 94 -11.51 11.31 -15.10
CA GLN A 94 -10.56 10.68 -14.18
C GLN A 94 -11.13 10.47 -12.79
N LEU A 95 -11.72 11.51 -12.19
CA LEU A 95 -12.37 11.39 -10.87
C LEU A 95 -13.49 10.35 -10.88
N SER A 96 -14.23 10.25 -11.98
CA SER A 96 -15.27 9.24 -12.17
C SER A 96 -14.69 7.83 -12.26
N SER A 97 -13.59 7.64 -13.00
CA SER A 97 -12.88 6.36 -13.09
C SER A 97 -12.35 5.91 -11.73
N ILE A 98 -11.77 6.82 -10.95
CA ILE A 98 -11.29 6.55 -9.59
C ILE A 98 -12.42 6.05 -8.69
N ARG A 99 -13.53 6.80 -8.66
CA ARG A 99 -14.72 6.43 -7.89
C ARG A 99 -15.25 5.06 -8.30
N TRP A 100 -15.29 4.77 -9.61
CA TRP A 100 -15.75 3.48 -10.12
C TRP A 100 -14.87 2.33 -9.63
N HIS A 101 -13.54 2.46 -9.70
CA HIS A 101 -12.62 1.42 -9.26
C HIS A 101 -12.70 1.14 -7.75
N LEU A 102 -12.80 2.18 -6.93
CA LEU A 102 -12.98 2.01 -5.48
C LEU A 102 -14.36 1.45 -5.14
N SER A 103 -15.40 1.86 -5.87
CA SER A 103 -16.75 1.32 -5.72
C SER A 103 -16.81 -0.18 -6.08
N ALA A 104 -16.10 -0.61 -7.11
CA ALA A 104 -15.95 -2.03 -7.46
C ALA A 104 -15.29 -2.84 -6.33
N GLY A 105 -14.42 -2.19 -5.53
CA GLY A 105 -13.84 -2.74 -4.30
C GLY A 105 -14.74 -2.67 -3.06
N GLY A 106 -15.91 -2.03 -3.16
CA GLY A 106 -16.89 -1.89 -2.08
C GLY A 106 -16.84 -0.57 -1.31
N PHE A 107 -16.08 0.44 -1.78
CA PHE A 107 -15.94 1.74 -1.12
C PHE A 107 -16.65 2.84 -1.91
N GLN A 108 -17.72 3.38 -1.35
CA GLN A 108 -18.45 4.53 -1.91
C GLN A 108 -18.12 5.83 -1.18
N GLU A 109 -17.71 5.73 0.09
CA GLU A 109 -17.31 6.86 0.92
C GLU A 109 -15.81 6.77 1.19
N PHE A 110 -15.08 7.79 0.80
CA PHE A 110 -13.64 7.95 1.00
C PHE A 110 -13.29 9.44 0.90
N GLY A 111 -12.18 9.84 1.53
CA GLY A 111 -11.65 11.19 1.38
C GLY A 111 -11.11 11.38 -0.03
N LEU A 112 -11.53 12.40 -0.75
CA LEU A 112 -10.99 12.75 -2.07
C LEU A 112 -10.39 14.14 -2.02
N MET A 113 -9.10 14.24 -2.35
CA MET A 113 -8.34 15.48 -2.35
C MET A 113 -7.76 15.72 -3.74
N GLU A 114 -7.89 16.94 -4.23
CA GLU A 114 -7.28 17.37 -5.48
C GLU A 114 -6.14 18.35 -5.13
N ARG A 115 -4.94 18.06 -5.63
CA ARG A 115 -3.71 18.83 -5.41
C ARG A 115 -3.15 19.18 -6.80
N MET A 116 -3.79 20.17 -7.42
CA MET A 116 -3.61 20.51 -8.84
C MET A 116 -2.90 21.85 -8.97
N GLY A 117 -1.83 21.92 -9.76
CA GLY A 117 -1.15 23.19 -10.07
C GLY A 117 -0.37 23.80 -8.91
N GLU A 118 -0.06 23.05 -7.86
CA GLU A 118 0.57 23.60 -6.65
C GLU A 118 2.06 23.93 -6.81
N GLY A 119 2.67 23.59 -7.94
CA GLY A 119 4.10 23.80 -8.19
C GLY A 119 5.02 22.99 -7.27
N LYS A 120 4.46 22.07 -6.49
CA LYS A 120 5.18 21.12 -5.64
C LYS A 120 5.36 19.80 -6.38
N LYS A 121 6.48 19.12 -6.12
CA LYS A 121 6.68 17.75 -6.62
C LYS A 121 5.64 16.82 -6.01
N PRO A 122 5.15 15.81 -6.75
CA PRO A 122 4.17 14.86 -6.22
C PRO A 122 4.61 14.17 -4.93
N THR A 123 5.89 13.78 -4.82
CA THR A 123 6.41 13.16 -3.58
C THR A 123 6.26 14.06 -2.34
N ALA A 124 6.45 15.37 -2.49
CA ALA A 124 6.30 16.31 -1.37
C ALA A 124 4.84 16.42 -0.94
N ILE A 125 3.91 16.49 -1.90
CA ILE A 125 2.46 16.50 -1.63
C ILE A 125 2.04 15.21 -0.93
N ILE A 126 2.53 14.04 -1.38
CA ILE A 126 2.26 12.76 -0.74
C ILE A 126 2.74 12.77 0.72
N GLY A 127 3.96 13.26 0.97
CA GLY A 127 4.51 13.36 2.32
C GLY A 127 3.71 14.30 3.23
N GLU A 128 3.35 15.49 2.74
CA GLU A 128 2.51 16.46 3.45
C GLU A 128 1.15 15.87 3.81
N VAL A 129 0.45 15.27 2.85
CA VAL A 129 -0.88 14.66 3.09
C VAL A 129 -0.77 13.48 4.07
N ALA A 130 0.29 12.68 3.96
CA ALA A 130 0.54 11.57 4.87
C ALA A 130 0.77 12.02 6.31
N ASP A 131 1.51 13.12 6.50
CA ASP A 131 1.76 13.72 7.82
C ASP A 131 0.49 14.38 8.38
N ASP A 132 -0.17 15.24 7.59
CA ASP A 132 -1.35 16.03 7.99
C ASP A 132 -2.53 15.15 8.43
N LEU A 133 -2.72 14.01 7.76
CA LEU A 133 -3.81 13.07 8.03
C LEU A 133 -3.39 11.89 8.92
N ASN A 134 -2.13 11.85 9.38
CA ASN A 134 -1.59 10.75 10.17
C ASN A 134 -1.83 9.37 9.52
N LEU A 135 -1.53 9.25 8.22
CA LEU A 135 -1.80 8.04 7.44
C LEU A 135 -0.86 6.91 7.85
N ASP A 136 -1.41 5.69 7.92
CA ASP A 136 -0.66 4.51 8.35
C ASP A 136 0.04 3.78 7.19
N LEU A 137 -0.43 4.00 5.96
CA LEU A 137 0.09 3.32 4.76
C LEU A 137 -0.16 4.14 3.49
N VAL A 138 0.85 4.22 2.62
CA VAL A 138 0.69 4.70 1.24
C VAL A 138 0.72 3.50 0.29
N VAL A 139 -0.27 3.39 -0.60
CA VAL A 139 -0.33 2.31 -1.61
C VAL A 139 -0.25 2.90 -3.01
N MET A 140 0.77 2.51 -3.77
CA MET A 140 0.94 3.01 -5.14
C MET A 140 1.63 1.98 -6.05
N SER A 141 1.47 2.14 -7.36
CA SER A 141 2.19 1.30 -8.33
C SER A 141 3.63 1.78 -8.54
N MET A 142 4.55 0.83 -8.76
CA MET A 142 5.90 1.13 -9.25
C MET A 142 5.90 1.89 -10.59
N GLU A 143 4.80 1.84 -11.34
CA GLU A 143 4.65 2.60 -12.60
C GLU A 143 4.86 4.11 -12.40
N ALA A 144 4.40 4.67 -11.29
CA ALA A 144 4.55 6.10 -11.01
C ALA A 144 6.03 6.49 -10.81
N ILE A 145 6.84 5.58 -10.27
CA ILE A 145 8.29 5.77 -10.12
C ILE A 145 8.99 5.58 -11.47
N HIS A 146 8.66 4.51 -12.21
CA HIS A 146 9.25 4.23 -13.52
C HIS A 146 8.93 5.32 -14.55
N SER A 147 7.74 5.90 -14.48
CA SER A 147 7.29 7.02 -15.32
C SER A 147 7.85 8.37 -14.86
N LYS A 148 8.66 8.40 -13.78
CA LYS A 148 9.28 9.59 -13.20
C LYS A 148 8.30 10.64 -12.68
N HIS A 149 7.04 10.28 -12.49
CA HIS A 149 6.06 11.15 -11.82
C HIS A 149 6.35 11.26 -10.33
N VAL A 150 6.91 10.20 -9.74
CA VAL A 150 7.29 10.15 -8.33
C VAL A 150 8.76 9.74 -8.20
N ASP A 151 9.50 10.45 -7.36
CA ASP A 151 10.90 10.13 -7.08
C ASP A 151 10.99 9.11 -5.94
N GLY A 152 11.53 7.92 -6.22
CA GLY A 152 11.63 6.82 -5.27
C GLY A 152 12.61 7.09 -4.11
N ASN A 153 13.67 7.87 -4.33
CA ASN A 153 14.59 8.23 -3.26
C ASN A 153 13.92 9.19 -2.29
N LEU A 154 13.22 10.20 -2.83
CA LEU A 154 12.46 11.14 -2.00
C LEU A 154 11.31 10.44 -1.26
N LEU A 155 10.69 9.41 -1.86
CA LEU A 155 9.68 8.61 -1.16
C LEU A 155 10.28 7.92 0.08
N ALA A 156 11.42 7.27 -0.08
CA ALA A 156 12.07 6.55 1.02
C ALA A 156 12.63 7.49 2.11
N GLU A 157 12.97 8.72 1.75
CA GLU A 157 13.53 9.70 2.68
C GLU A 157 12.45 10.47 3.45
N PHE A 158 11.32 10.82 2.81
CA PHE A 158 10.40 11.83 3.33
C PHE A 158 8.99 11.35 3.65
N ILE A 159 8.58 10.14 3.26
CA ILE A 159 7.24 9.65 3.62
C ILE A 159 7.25 9.14 5.07
N PRO A 160 6.40 9.68 5.96
CA PRO A 160 6.43 9.39 7.40
C PRO A 160 5.87 8.02 7.78
N CYS A 161 5.38 7.24 6.80
CA CYS A 161 4.75 5.94 7.01
C CYS A 161 5.16 4.92 5.94
N PRO A 162 4.92 3.62 6.16
CA PRO A 162 5.21 2.58 5.18
C PRO A 162 4.60 2.88 3.80
N VAL A 163 5.35 2.54 2.75
CA VAL A 163 4.90 2.63 1.36
C VAL A 163 4.83 1.22 0.77
N LEU A 164 3.63 0.78 0.38
CA LEU A 164 3.41 -0.42 -0.39
C LEU A 164 3.51 -0.11 -1.88
N LEU A 165 4.61 -0.55 -2.48
CA LEU A 165 4.84 -0.48 -3.92
C LEU A 165 4.36 -1.76 -4.59
N LEU A 166 3.34 -1.64 -5.44
CA LEU A 166 2.86 -2.77 -6.22
C LEU A 166 3.69 -2.95 -7.49
N PRO A 167 4.05 -4.20 -7.85
CA PRO A 167 4.78 -4.49 -9.07
C PRO A 167 3.93 -4.14 -10.31
N LEU A 168 4.63 -3.98 -11.44
CA LEU A 168 4.00 -3.86 -12.75
C LEU A 168 3.36 -5.18 -13.20
#